data_AF-A0A8T5BEY8-F1
#
_entry.id   AF-A0A8T5BEY8-F1
#
_cell.length_a   1.000
_cell.length_b   1.000
_cell.length_c   1.000
_cell.angle_alpha   90.00
_cell.angle_beta   90.00
_cell.angle_gamma   90.00
#
_symmetry.space_group_name_H-M   'P 1'
#
loop_
_entity.id
_entity.type
_entity.pdbx_description
1 polymer ?
#
loop_
_entity_poly.entity_id
_entity_poly.type
_entity_poly.pdbx_seq_one_letter_code
_entity_poly.pdbx_strand_id
1 'polypeptide(L)'
;SHVGRFTLTSFLLNIGMDQNTIIDLFRKSSDFNERMTRYQIEHIAGERGSGTKYTPPKCDTLQTHGVCPGMDNLCKRVKHPLTYYLRKTRSMGKLRVRETNGGNG
;
A
#
# COMPACT_ATOMS: atom_id res chain seq x y z
N SER A 1 7.99 -3.47 -12.91
CA SER A 1 6.76 -4.18 -13.35
C SER A 1 5.54 -3.27 -13.23
N HIS A 2 4.66 -3.25 -14.24
CA HIS A 2 3.46 -2.39 -14.29
C HIS A 2 2.48 -2.66 -13.13
N VAL A 3 2.24 -3.94 -12.81
CA VAL A 3 1.34 -4.33 -11.70
C VAL A 3 1.89 -3.89 -10.33
N GLY A 4 3.21 -3.97 -10.14
CA GLY A 4 3.85 -3.55 -8.89
C GLY A 4 3.68 -2.06 -8.62
N ARG A 5 3.89 -1.21 -9.65
CA ARG A 5 3.65 0.24 -9.56
C ARG A 5 2.21 0.56 -9.23
N PHE A 6 1.27 0.00 -10.00
CA PHE A 6 -0.15 0.22 -9.78
C PHE A 6 -0.58 -0.20 -8.36
N THR A 7 -0.15 -1.38 -7.91
CA THR A 7 -0.45 -1.91 -6.57
C THR A 7 0.06 -0.98 -5.49
N LEU A 8 1.34 -0.58 -5.56
CA LEU A 8 1.96 0.28 -4.56
C LEU A 8 1.27 1.64 -4.52
N THR A 9 1.10 2.29 -5.67
CA THR A 9 0.46 3.61 -5.76
C THR A 9 -0.97 3.58 -5.22
N SER A 10 -1.81 2.67 -5.72
CA SER A 10 -3.21 2.57 -5.27
C SER A 10 -3.30 2.26 -3.77
N PHE A 11 -2.43 1.40 -3.23
CA PHE A 11 -2.38 1.14 -1.79
C PHE A 11 -1.99 2.38 -0.98
N LEU A 12 -0.91 3.08 -1.34
CA LEU A 12 -0.42 4.25 -0.63
C LEU A 12 -1.45 5.39 -0.63
N LEU A 13 -2.10 5.65 -1.76
CA LEU A 13 -3.20 6.62 -1.86
C LEU A 13 -4.38 6.25 -0.94
N ASN A 14 -4.71 4.96 -0.83
CA ASN A 14 -5.83 4.50 0.00
C ASN A 14 -5.54 4.57 1.52
N ILE A 15 -4.27 4.53 1.93
CA ILE A 15 -3.88 4.75 3.33
C ILE A 15 -3.63 6.24 3.65
N GLY A 16 -3.85 7.14 2.69
CA GLY A 16 -3.78 8.59 2.88
C GLY A 16 -2.40 9.21 2.68
N MET A 17 -1.48 8.54 1.99
CA MET A 17 -0.19 9.14 1.65
C MET A 17 -0.36 10.23 0.57
N ASP A 18 0.36 11.34 0.73
CA ASP A 18 0.37 12.44 -0.22
C ASP A 18 0.96 12.04 -1.59
N GLN A 19 0.40 12.59 -2.66
CA GLN A 19 0.79 12.25 -4.03
C GLN A 19 2.24 12.62 -4.35
N ASN A 20 2.73 13.77 -3.88
CA ASN A 20 4.11 14.19 -4.11
C ASN A 20 5.09 13.26 -3.40
N THR A 21 4.73 12.81 -2.19
CA THR A 21 5.50 11.81 -1.46
C THR A 21 5.59 10.49 -2.23
N ILE A 22 4.50 10.06 -2.87
CA ILE A 22 4.48 8.84 -3.71
C ILE A 22 5.32 9.05 -4.97
N ILE A 23 5.28 10.22 -5.62
CA ILE A 23 6.13 10.55 -6.77
C ILE A 23 7.61 10.45 -6.38
N ASP A 24 7.97 11.04 -5.24
CA ASP A 24 9.35 11.04 -4.74
C ASP A 24 9.86 9.63 -4.41
N LEU A 25 8.98 8.73 -3.96
CA LEU A 25 9.31 7.31 -3.75
C LEU A 25 9.80 6.63 -5.05
N PHE A 26 9.23 7.01 -6.20
CA PHE A 26 9.61 6.45 -7.50
C PHE A 26 10.86 7.08 -8.12
N ARG A 27 11.36 8.21 -7.60
CA ARG A 27 12.59 8.87 -8.13
C ARG A 27 13.82 7.97 -8.13
N LYS A 28 13.86 6.98 -7.22
CA LYS A 28 14.96 6.01 -7.12
C LYS A 28 14.91 4.90 -8.18
N SER A 29 13.84 4.84 -8.98
CA SER A 29 13.69 3.86 -10.08
C SER A 29 14.52 4.29 -11.29
N SER A 30 15.23 3.36 -11.91
CA SER A 30 16.12 3.63 -13.06
C SER A 30 15.41 4.15 -14.31
N ASP A 31 14.09 3.99 -14.39
CA ASP A 31 13.19 4.38 -15.48
C ASP A 31 12.20 5.47 -15.04
N PHE A 32 12.54 6.24 -14.01
CA PHE A 32 11.67 7.31 -13.50
C PHE A 32 11.51 8.44 -14.54
N ASN A 33 10.26 8.83 -14.78
CA ASN A 33 9.90 10.02 -15.54
C ASN A 33 8.82 10.78 -14.76
N GLU A 34 9.17 11.95 -14.23
CA GLU A 34 8.28 12.69 -13.32
C GLU A 34 6.91 12.98 -13.92
N ARG A 35 6.87 13.45 -15.16
CA ARG A 35 5.62 13.80 -15.84
C ARG A 35 4.70 12.58 -15.99
N MET A 36 5.26 11.44 -16.39
CA MET A 36 4.49 10.20 -16.55
C MET A 36 4.05 9.63 -15.20
N THR A 37 4.94 9.60 -14.21
CA THR A 37 4.64 9.10 -12.87
C THR A 37 3.54 9.93 -12.21
N ARG A 38 3.62 11.26 -12.28
CA ARG A 38 2.60 12.16 -11.77
C ARG A 38 1.25 11.89 -12.44
N TYR A 39 1.23 11.81 -13.78
CA TYR A 39 0.00 11.50 -14.51
C TYR A 39 -0.63 10.16 -14.08
N GLN A 40 0.19 9.11 -13.90
CA GLN A 40 -0.30 7.81 -13.43
C GLN A 40 -0.89 7.90 -12.01
N ILE A 41 -0.25 8.63 -11.11
CA ILE A 41 -0.71 8.77 -9.72
C ILE A 41 -2.02 9.56 -9.67
N GLU A 42 -2.12 10.69 -10.36
CA GLU A 42 -3.34 11.51 -10.44
C GLU A 42 -4.51 10.70 -11.05
N HIS A 43 -4.24 9.89 -12.09
CA HIS A 43 -5.24 8.99 -12.67
C HIS A 43 -5.72 7.94 -11.67
N ILE A 44 -4.80 7.29 -10.93
CA ILE A 44 -5.15 6.30 -9.91
C ILE A 44 -5.93 6.95 -8.75
N ALA A 45 -5.61 8.20 -8.41
CA ALA A 45 -6.30 8.99 -7.40
C ALA A 45 -7.73 9.38 -7.80
N GLY A 46 -8.08 9.27 -9.09
CA GLY A 46 -9.36 9.72 -9.63
C GLY A 46 -9.40 11.21 -9.96
N GLU A 47 -8.23 11.86 -10.09
CA GLU A 47 -8.13 13.29 -10.45
C GLU A 47 -8.00 13.50 -11.96
N ARG A 48 -7.88 12.41 -12.73
CA ARG A 48 -7.82 12.39 -14.20
C ARG A 48 -8.73 11.31 -14.76
N GLY A 49 -9.06 11.40 -16.05
CA GLY A 49 -9.80 10.36 -16.76
C GLY A 49 -11.25 10.26 -16.29
N SER A 50 -11.69 9.04 -15.94
CA SER A 50 -13.08 8.76 -15.54
C SER A 50 -13.47 9.28 -14.15
N GLY A 51 -12.52 9.84 -13.39
CA GLY A 51 -12.75 10.25 -12.00
C GLY A 51 -12.79 9.09 -11.00
N THR A 52 -12.47 7.86 -11.44
CA THR A 52 -12.53 6.68 -10.58
C THR A 52 -11.32 6.63 -9.66
N LYS A 53 -11.54 6.71 -8.34
CA LYS A 53 -10.49 6.41 -7.36
C LYS A 53 -10.27 4.90 -7.30
N TYR A 54 -9.08 4.46 -7.72
CA TYR A 54 -8.76 3.04 -7.76
C TYR A 54 -8.35 2.51 -6.39
N THR A 55 -8.65 1.23 -6.16
CA THR A 55 -8.23 0.48 -4.98
C THR A 55 -7.18 -0.56 -5.38
N PRO A 56 -6.29 -0.96 -4.46
CA PRO A 56 -5.28 -1.97 -4.75
C PRO A 56 -5.92 -3.34 -5.06
N PRO A 57 -5.25 -4.19 -5.86
CA PRO A 57 -5.77 -5.52 -6.17
C PRO A 57 -5.98 -6.38 -4.92
N LYS A 58 -6.88 -7.36 -5.02
CA LYS A 58 -7.09 -8.38 -3.98
C LYS A 58 -5.84 -9.25 -3.81
N CYS A 59 -5.69 -9.87 -2.63
CA CYS A 59 -4.53 -10.69 -2.30
C CYS A 59 -4.27 -11.82 -3.31
N ASP A 60 -5.32 -12.44 -3.86
CA ASP A 60 -5.18 -13.50 -4.87
C ASP A 60 -4.54 -12.96 -6.16
N THR A 61 -4.97 -11.78 -6.62
CA THR A 61 -4.37 -11.08 -7.76
C THR A 61 -2.91 -10.72 -7.50
N LEU A 62 -2.58 -10.25 -6.28
CA LEU A 62 -1.21 -9.93 -5.90
C LEU A 62 -0.29 -11.17 -5.92
N GLN A 63 -0.80 -12.32 -5.51
CA GLN A 63 -0.09 -13.59 -5.57
C GLN A 63 0.15 -14.03 -7.01
N THR A 64 -0.88 -14.00 -7.86
CA THR A 64 -0.77 -14.35 -9.28
C THR A 64 0.30 -13.52 -10.00
N HIS A 65 0.43 -12.23 -9.66
CA HIS A 65 1.41 -11.34 -10.28
C HIS A 65 2.76 -11.28 -9.55
N GLY A 66 2.98 -12.08 -8.50
CA GLY A 66 4.25 -12.14 -7.77
C GLY A 66 4.63 -10.84 -7.06
N VAL A 67 3.65 -9.98 -6.73
CA VAL A 67 3.86 -8.69 -6.04
C VAL A 67 3.53 -8.76 -4.55
N CYS A 68 3.16 -9.94 -4.05
CA CYS A 68 2.96 -10.18 -2.63
C CYS A 68 4.33 -10.22 -1.91
N PRO A 69 4.55 -9.45 -0.83
CA PRO A 69 5.84 -9.41 -0.13
C PRO A 69 6.14 -10.66 0.70
N GLY A 70 5.15 -11.53 0.92
CA GLY A 70 5.30 -12.76 1.68
C GLY A 70 3.99 -13.22 2.32
N MET A 71 4.01 -14.44 2.89
CA MET A 71 2.82 -15.09 3.45
C MET A 71 3.00 -15.38 4.95
N ASP A 72 2.43 -14.52 5.80
CA ASP A 72 2.37 -14.74 7.26
C ASP A 72 1.00 -15.29 7.73
N ASN A 73 0.86 -15.60 9.02
CA ASN A 73 -0.38 -16.12 9.59
C ASN A 73 -1.57 -15.13 9.51
N LEU A 74 -1.32 -13.83 9.37
CA LEU A 74 -2.37 -12.84 9.14
C LEU A 74 -2.78 -12.86 7.66
N CYS A 75 -1.81 -12.92 6.75
CA CYS A 75 -1.98 -12.98 5.31
C CYS A 75 -2.87 -14.16 4.90
N LYS A 76 -2.68 -15.33 5.51
CA LYS A 76 -3.53 -16.52 5.30
C LYS A 76 -5.02 -16.32 5.65
N ARG A 77 -5.36 -15.27 6.41
CA ARG A 77 -6.72 -15.01 6.93
C ARG A 77 -7.35 -13.72 6.38
N VAL A 78 -6.70 -13.05 5.44
CA VAL A 78 -7.18 -11.80 4.83
C VAL A 78 -7.21 -11.93 3.32
N LYS A 79 -8.18 -11.25 2.69
CA LYS A 79 -8.38 -11.29 1.23
C LYS A 79 -8.01 -9.98 0.53
N HIS A 80 -7.65 -8.95 1.29
CA HIS A 80 -7.35 -7.61 0.77
C HIS A 80 -6.16 -6.96 1.49
N PRO A 81 -5.23 -6.32 0.76
CA PRO A 81 -4.04 -5.68 1.35
C PRO A 81 -4.40 -4.56 2.35
N LEU A 82 -5.43 -3.77 2.08
CA LEU A 82 -5.89 -2.75 3.05
C LEU A 82 -6.36 -3.37 4.37
N THR A 83 -7.03 -4.52 4.32
CA THR A 83 -7.46 -5.24 5.53
C THR A 83 -6.26 -5.81 6.30
N TYR A 84 -5.26 -6.33 5.57
CA TYR A 84 -4.00 -6.75 6.18
C TYR A 84 -3.37 -5.59 6.95
N TYR A 85 -3.19 -4.44 6.29
CA TYR A 85 -2.60 -3.25 6.88
C TYR A 85 -3.33 -2.82 8.16
N LEU A 86 -4.65 -2.65 8.09
CA LEU A 86 -5.47 -2.24 9.23
C LEU A 86 -5.39 -3.22 10.41
N ARG A 87 -5.38 -4.53 10.16
CA ARG A 87 -5.26 -5.54 11.24
C ARG A 87 -3.86 -5.56 11.84
N LYS A 88 -2.83 -5.43 11.01
CA LYS A 88 -1.42 -5.42 11.44
C LYS A 88 -1.13 -4.19 12.29
N THR A 89 -1.53 -2.99 11.86
CA THR A 89 -1.32 -1.75 12.60
C THR A 89 -2.05 -1.74 13.95
N ARG A 90 -3.29 -2.23 14.01
CA ARG A 90 -4.02 -2.40 15.27
C ARG A 90 -3.31 -3.37 16.23
N SER A 91 -2.76 -4.46 15.70
CA SER A 91 -2.05 -5.45 16.52
C SER A 91 -0.72 -4.91 17.03
N MET A 92 0.01 -4.13 16.23
CA MET A 92 1.24 -3.46 16.64
C MET A 92 0.98 -2.35 17.67
N GLY A 93 -0.11 -1.59 17.52
CA GLY A 93 -0.55 -0.62 18.52
C GLY A 93 -0.85 -1.28 19.87
N LYS A 94 -1.46 -2.48 19.87
CA LYS A 94 -1.68 -3.28 21.09
C LYS A 94 -0.39 -3.81 21.71
N LEU A 95 0.62 -4.17 20.91
CA LEU A 95 1.93 -4.58 21.43
C LEU A 95 2.61 -3.42 22.16
N ARG A 96 2.61 -2.22 21.55
CA ARG A 96 3.19 -1.01 22.15
C ARG A 96 2.56 -0.63 23.49
N VAL A 97 1.24 -0.82 23.65
CA VAL A 97 0.53 -0.53 24.93
C VAL A 97 0.82 -1.60 26.01
N ARG A 98 1.19 -2.83 25.61
CA ARG A 98 1.53 -3.89 26.58
C ARG A 98 2.90 -3.71 27.21
N GLU A 99 3.87 -3.16 26.47
CA GLU A 99 5.22 -2.91 26.97
C GLU A 99 5.26 -1.80 28.04
N THR A 100 4.32 -0.85 28.04
CA THR A 100 4.25 0.22 29.06
C THR A 100 3.63 -0.21 30.38
N ASN A 101 2.96 -1.38 30.45
CA ASN A 101 2.26 -1.87 31.64
C ASN A 101 2.98 -3.05 32.33
N GLY A 102 4.24 -3.33 32.00
CA GLY A 102 5.02 -4.47 32.51
C GLY A 102 6.18 -4.12 33.44
N GLY A 103 6.19 -2.94 34.07
CA GLY A 103 7.26 -2.50 34.96
C GLY A 103 6.74 -2.00 36.31
N ASN A 104 6.22 -2.89 37.15
CA ASN A 104 6.29 -2.78 38.61
C ASN A 104 6.01 -4.16 39.24
N GLY A 105 6.99 -4.69 39.97
CA GLY A 105 6.97 -6.02 40.59
C GLY A 105 8.39 -6.52 40.78
#